data_AF-A0A1B6L4D9-F1
#
_entry.id   AF-A0A1B6L4D9-F1
#
_cell.length_a   1.000
_cell.length_b   1.000
_cell.length_c   1.000
_cell.angle_alpha   90.00
_cell.angle_beta   90.00
_cell.angle_gamma   90.00
#
_symmetry.space_group_name_H-M   'P 1'
#
loop_
_entity.id
_entity.type
_entity.pdbx_description
1 polymer ?
#
loop_
_entity_poly.entity_id
_entity_poly.type
_entity_poly.pdbx_seq_one_letter_code
_entity_poly.pdbx_strand_id
1 'polypeptide(L)'
;SPQQVYNADESGLNFKALPKKSLAYKEETCAPGFKMNKERLTVLACSNAAATNKLPLMVIGKAAKPRALKNINMNSLPVFYRNQRRAWMNGDLFKEWFEKQFVPSVTKFNKENGLPNKALLLIDNATSHPPDSVLVKNDIKAIFLPPKVTPIL
;
A
#
# COMPACT_ATOMS: atom_id res chain seq x y z
N SER A 1 -19.02 -10.26 10.31
CA SER A 1 -19.09 -8.93 10.93
C SER A 1 -18.29 -7.93 10.10
N PRO A 2 -18.70 -6.65 9.99
CA PRO A 2 -17.91 -5.59 9.37
C PRO A 2 -16.49 -5.45 9.95
N GLN A 3 -16.26 -5.90 11.18
CA GLN A 3 -14.94 -5.89 11.82
C GLN A 3 -13.94 -6.90 11.20
N GLN A 4 -14.45 -7.90 10.46
CA GLN A 4 -13.68 -8.99 9.87
C GLN A 4 -13.63 -8.93 8.33
N VAL A 5 -14.19 -7.88 7.74
CA VAL A 5 -14.10 -7.59 6.30
C VAL A 5 -13.17 -6.39 6.15
N TYR A 6 -12.15 -6.53 5.32
CA TYR A 6 -11.12 -5.52 5.08
C TYR A 6 -11.14 -5.10 3.63
N ASN A 7 -10.76 -3.86 3.37
CA ASN A 7 -10.43 -3.36 2.04
C ASN A 7 -8.98 -2.89 2.05
N ALA A 8 -8.26 -3.16 0.97
CA ALA A 8 -6.95 -2.58 0.74
C ALA A 8 -6.85 -2.01 -0.67
N ASP A 9 -6.19 -0.85 -0.79
CA ASP A 9 -6.07 -0.14 -2.06
C ASP A 9 -4.70 0.55 -2.17
N GLU A 10 -4.16 0.58 -3.40
CA GLU A 10 -2.87 1.17 -3.72
C GLU A 10 -3.01 2.54 -4.39
N SER A 11 -2.28 3.53 -3.85
CA SER A 11 -2.16 4.85 -4.47
C SER A 11 -0.71 5.19 -4.80
N GLY A 12 -0.51 5.83 -5.96
CA GLY A 12 0.79 6.33 -6.41
C GLY A 12 0.96 7.81 -6.04
N LEU A 13 2.00 8.12 -5.26
CA LEU A 13 2.37 9.49 -4.89
C LEU A 13 3.61 9.95 -5.68
N ASN A 14 3.45 11.01 -6.48
CA ASN A 14 4.59 11.68 -7.14
C ASN A 14 5.03 12.89 -6.30
N PHE A 15 5.84 12.65 -5.26
CA PHE A 15 6.12 13.65 -4.24
C PHE A 15 7.06 14.79 -4.68
N LYS A 16 7.74 14.65 -5.83
CA LYS A 16 8.58 15.70 -6.44
C LYS A 16 7.94 16.35 -7.68
N ALA A 17 6.70 15.99 -8.01
CA ALA A 17 6.00 16.61 -9.12
C ALA A 17 5.46 17.98 -8.71
N LEU A 18 5.86 19.04 -9.42
CA LEU A 18 5.28 20.37 -9.25
C LEU A 18 3.86 20.40 -9.87
N PRO A 19 2.93 21.19 -9.30
CA PRO A 19 1.62 21.42 -9.91
C PRO A 19 1.78 22.03 -11.31
N LYS A 20 1.03 21.53 -12.29
CA LYS A 20 1.04 22.07 -13.65
C LYS A 20 0.47 23.50 -13.76
N LYS A 21 -0.29 23.94 -12.75
CA LYS A 21 -0.98 25.24 -12.73
C LYS A 21 -0.96 25.85 -11.33
N SER A 22 0.17 26.40 -10.92
CA SER A 22 0.20 27.45 -9.90
C SER A 22 1.47 28.26 -10.13
N LEU A 23 1.28 29.49 -10.62
CA LEU A 23 2.28 30.56 -10.66
C LEU A 23 3.70 30.04 -10.87
N ALA A 24 3.98 29.58 -12.09
CA ALA A 24 5.35 29.46 -12.53
C ALA A 24 6.01 30.82 -12.25
N TYR A 25 6.97 30.84 -11.33
CA TYR A 25 7.92 31.93 -11.23
C TYR A 25 8.45 32.13 -12.66
N LYS A 26 8.36 33.36 -13.16
CA LYS A 26 8.47 33.76 -14.58
C LYS A 26 9.77 33.32 -15.29
N GLU A 27 10.68 32.62 -14.61
CA GLU A 27 11.97 32.17 -15.14
C GLU A 27 12.01 30.66 -15.47
N GLU A 28 11.09 29.82 -14.98
CA GLU A 28 11.22 28.35 -15.13
C GLU A 28 10.49 27.74 -16.35
N THR A 29 9.63 28.48 -17.04
CA THR A 29 8.94 27.98 -18.25
C THR A 29 9.82 27.97 -19.51
N CYS A 30 11.08 28.42 -19.42
CA CYS A 30 11.93 28.68 -20.58
C CYS A 30 13.26 27.89 -20.59
N ALA A 31 13.33 26.71 -19.95
CA ALA A 31 14.49 25.82 -20.11
C ALA A 31 14.16 24.67 -21.10
N PRO A 32 14.75 24.65 -22.32
CA PRO A 32 14.66 23.50 -23.21
C PRO A 32 15.28 22.29 -22.50
N GLY A 33 14.49 21.24 -22.25
CA GLY A 33 14.97 20.00 -21.62
C GLY A 33 14.52 19.74 -20.17
N PHE A 34 13.64 20.57 -19.58
CA PHE A 34 13.11 20.32 -18.23
C PHE A 34 12.24 19.04 -18.17
N LYS A 35 12.83 17.92 -17.73
CA LYS A 35 12.11 16.71 -17.34
C LYS A 35 11.68 16.83 -15.89
N MET A 36 10.37 16.97 -15.67
CA MET A 36 9.78 16.97 -14.33
C MET A 36 10.26 15.74 -13.52
N ASN A 37 10.86 15.98 -12.36
CA ASN A 37 11.38 14.90 -11.51
C ASN A 37 10.21 14.13 -10.88
N LYS A 38 9.76 13.07 -11.55
CA LYS A 38 8.73 12.16 -11.06
C LYS A 38 9.37 11.07 -10.18
N GLU A 39 9.78 11.43 -8.98
CA GLU A 39 10.03 10.41 -7.96
C GLU A 39 8.68 9.91 -7.42
N ARG A 40 8.40 8.65 -7.75
CA ARG A 40 7.19 7.92 -7.36
C ARG A 40 7.43 7.15 -6.07
N LEU A 41 6.44 7.20 -5.19
CA LEU A 41 6.20 6.25 -4.12
C LEU A 41 4.86 5.57 -4.40
N THR A 42 4.72 4.29 -4.02
CA THR A 42 3.42 3.63 -3.96
C THR A 42 3.09 3.37 -2.50
N VAL A 43 1.85 3.63 -2.11
CA VAL A 43 1.34 3.45 -0.75
C VAL A 43 0.16 2.49 -0.81
N LEU A 44 0.18 1.45 0.00
CA LEU A 44 -0.96 0.56 0.22
C LEU A 44 -1.57 0.89 1.59
N ALA A 45 -2.85 1.21 1.60
CA ALA A 45 -3.64 1.42 2.80
C ALA A 45 -4.62 0.26 3.00
N CYS A 46 -4.91 -0.09 4.26
CA CYS A 46 -5.84 -1.16 4.58
C CYS A 46 -6.57 -0.89 5.90
N SER A 47 -7.89 -1.10 5.91
CA SER A 47 -8.72 -1.04 7.12
C SER A 47 -9.90 -2.00 7.06
N ASN A 48 -10.45 -2.35 8.21
CA ASN A 48 -11.72 -3.08 8.26
C ASN A 48 -12.91 -2.17 7.89
N ALA A 49 -14.03 -2.77 7.50
CA ALA A 49 -15.25 -2.05 7.12
C ALA A 49 -15.89 -1.30 8.29
N ALA A 50 -15.58 -1.69 9.53
CA ALA A 50 -15.97 -0.94 10.73
C ALA A 50 -15.05 0.27 11.03
N ALA A 51 -13.95 0.45 10.29
CA ALA A 51 -12.90 1.44 10.50
C ALA A 51 -12.24 1.42 11.91
N THR A 52 -12.43 0.35 12.68
CA THR A 52 -11.87 0.15 14.02
C THR A 52 -10.49 -0.49 14.03
N ASN A 53 -10.09 -1.12 12.92
CA ASN A 53 -8.73 -1.63 12.73
C ASN A 53 -8.14 -1.05 11.44
N LYS A 54 -7.07 -0.26 11.58
CA LYS A 54 -6.31 0.34 10.49
C LYS A 54 -4.89 -0.17 10.54
N LEU A 55 -4.41 -0.73 9.45
CA LEU A 55 -3.07 -1.29 9.39
C LEU A 55 -2.04 -0.19 9.13
N PRO A 56 -0.78 -0.34 9.58
CA PRO A 56 0.31 0.51 9.15
C PRO A 56 0.41 0.52 7.62
N LEU A 57 0.69 1.70 7.05
CA LEU A 57 0.87 1.85 5.61
C LEU A 57 2.05 1.00 5.14
N MET A 58 1.89 0.33 3.99
CA MET A 58 3.05 -0.18 3.26
C MET A 58 3.48 0.90 2.26
N VAL A 59 4.78 1.20 2.26
CA VAL A 59 5.38 2.21 1.39
C VAL A 59 6.43 1.55 0.51
N ILE A 60 6.28 1.71 -0.81
CA ILE A 60 7.21 1.17 -1.81
C ILE A 60 7.94 2.34 -2.48
N GLY A 61 9.25 2.44 -2.23
CA GLY A 61 10.14 3.37 -2.90
C GLY A 61 11.04 2.71 -3.94
N LYS A 62 11.89 3.51 -4.59
CA LYS A 62 12.89 2.99 -5.55
C LYS A 62 14.13 2.43 -4.86
N ALA A 63 14.64 3.14 -3.87
CA ALA A 63 15.88 2.79 -3.17
C ALA A 63 15.56 1.99 -1.91
N ALA A 64 16.34 0.94 -1.61
CA ALA A 64 16.21 0.20 -0.36
C ALA A 64 16.39 1.12 0.87
N LYS A 65 17.30 2.08 0.78
CA LYS A 65 17.50 3.13 1.78
C LYS A 65 17.59 4.50 1.08
N PRO A 66 16.50 5.28 1.06
CA PRO A 66 16.52 6.64 0.50
C PRO A 66 17.58 7.50 1.15
N ARG A 67 18.21 8.40 0.38
CA ARG A 67 19.22 9.33 0.91
C ARG A 67 18.70 10.19 2.06
N ALA A 68 17.43 10.58 2.01
CA ALA A 68 16.76 11.31 3.08
C ALA A 68 16.67 10.52 4.40
N LEU A 69 16.76 9.18 4.35
CA LEU A 69 16.69 8.28 5.50
C LEU A 69 18.04 7.63 5.83
N LYS A 70 19.17 8.17 5.34
CA LYS A 70 20.50 7.56 5.48
C LYS A 70 20.86 7.23 6.93
N ASN A 71 20.51 8.11 7.87
CA ASN A 71 20.84 7.97 9.29
C ASN A 71 19.68 7.44 10.13
N ILE A 72 18.59 7.01 9.49
CA ILE A 72 17.42 6.45 10.16
C ILE A 72 17.48 4.92 10.06
N ASN A 73 17.09 4.26 11.15
CA ASN A 73 16.86 2.81 11.13
C ASN A 73 15.55 2.55 10.38
N MET A 74 15.62 1.82 9.27
CA MET A 74 14.44 1.53 8.46
C MET A 74 13.37 0.73 9.24
N ASN A 75 13.80 -0.07 10.22
CA ASN A 75 12.90 -0.87 11.06
C ASN A 75 12.20 -0.04 12.15
N SER A 76 12.66 1.18 12.42
CA SER A 76 12.00 2.07 13.39
C SER A 76 10.95 2.97 12.74
N LEU A 77 10.73 2.85 11.43
CA LEU A 77 9.70 3.62 10.74
C LEU A 77 8.31 3.10 11.12
N PRO A 78 7.30 3.98 11.26
CA PRO A 78 5.92 3.59 11.54
C PRO A 78 5.19 3.03 10.30
N VAL A 79 5.94 2.56 9.30
CA VAL A 79 5.43 2.04 8.03
C VAL A 79 6.17 0.77 7.64
N PHE A 80 5.50 -0.09 6.89
CA PHE A 80 6.12 -1.26 6.29
C PHE A 80 6.82 -0.86 4.99
N TYR A 81 8.10 -0.49 5.07
CA TYR A 81 8.84 -0.02 3.91
C TYR A 81 9.42 -1.17 3.06
N ARG A 82 9.24 -1.08 1.74
CA ARG A 82 9.91 -1.94 0.75
C ARG A 82 10.42 -1.12 -0.42
N ASN A 83 11.30 -1.72 -1.22
CA ASN A 83 11.80 -1.09 -2.44
C ASN A 83 11.55 -1.95 -3.68
N GLN A 84 11.25 -1.28 -4.78
CA GLN A 84 11.13 -1.86 -6.11
C GLN A 84 11.66 -0.85 -7.12
N ARG A 85 12.39 -1.29 -8.15
CA ARG A 85 13.07 -0.42 -9.14
C ARG A 85 12.15 0.62 -9.76
N ARG A 86 10.88 0.26 -9.98
CA ARG A 86 9.85 1.15 -10.53
C ARG A 86 9.05 1.90 -9.45
N ALA A 87 9.14 1.48 -8.18
CA ALA A 87 8.26 1.87 -7.08
C ALA A 87 6.79 1.54 -7.35
N TRP A 88 6.52 0.33 -7.85
CA TRP A 88 5.17 -0.22 -8.09
C TRP A 88 4.97 -1.45 -7.21
N MET A 89 3.71 -1.77 -6.93
CA MET A 89 3.32 -3.03 -6.31
C MET A 89 3.59 -4.20 -7.28
N ASN A 90 3.92 -5.37 -6.73
CA ASN A 90 3.98 -6.63 -7.44
C ASN A 90 3.52 -7.78 -6.52
N GLY A 91 3.33 -8.97 -7.10
CA GLY A 91 2.75 -10.11 -6.38
C GLY A 91 3.56 -10.53 -5.16
N ASP A 92 4.89 -10.52 -5.26
CA ASP A 92 5.78 -10.91 -4.16
C ASP A 92 5.70 -9.93 -2.98
N LEU A 93 5.70 -8.63 -3.26
CA LEU A 93 5.56 -7.58 -2.26
C LEU A 93 4.19 -7.64 -1.59
N PHE A 94 3.13 -7.86 -2.37
CA PHE A 94 1.78 -8.01 -1.85
C PHE A 94 1.68 -9.24 -0.94
N LYS A 95 2.19 -10.39 -1.39
CA LYS A 95 2.23 -11.63 -0.60
C LYS A 95 3.02 -11.44 0.70
N GLU A 96 4.18 -10.80 0.64
CA GLU A 96 4.98 -10.50 1.82
C GLU A 96 4.20 -9.62 2.82
N TRP A 97 3.54 -8.57 2.34
CA TRP A 97 2.70 -7.72 3.19
C TRP A 97 1.53 -8.50 3.80
N PHE A 98 0.87 -9.35 3.01
CA PHE A 98 -0.23 -10.18 3.48
C PHE A 98 0.23 -11.09 4.64
N GLU A 99 1.34 -11.79 4.47
CA GLU A 99 1.86 -12.73 5.47
C GLU A 99 2.46 -12.04 6.69
N LYS A 100 3.20 -10.94 6.50
CA LYS A 100 3.98 -10.29 7.57
C LYS A 100 3.26 -9.14 8.27
N GLN A 101 2.24 -8.56 7.65
CA GLN A 101 1.52 -7.41 8.22
C GLN A 101 0.04 -7.71 8.41
N PHE A 102 -0.65 -8.15 7.35
CA PHE A 102 -2.10 -8.35 7.40
C PHE A 102 -2.52 -9.47 8.35
N VAL A 103 -2.03 -10.69 8.13
CA VAL A 103 -2.39 -11.86 8.96
C VAL A 103 -2.09 -11.63 10.44
N PRO A 104 -0.89 -11.16 10.86
CA PRO A 104 -0.60 -10.91 12.27
C PRO A 104 -1.47 -9.80 12.88
N SER A 105 -1.72 -8.71 12.14
CA SER A 105 -2.55 -7.59 12.63
C SER A 105 -4.00 -8.06 12.86
N VAL A 106 -4.59 -8.76 11.90
CA VAL A 106 -5.94 -9.32 12.02
C VAL A 106 -6.02 -10.33 13.16
N THR A 107 -5.05 -11.24 13.26
CA THR A 107 -5.02 -12.26 14.33
C THR A 107 -5.00 -11.60 15.71
N LYS A 108 -4.15 -10.58 15.89
CA LYS A 108 -4.05 -9.81 17.13
C LYS A 108 -5.37 -9.10 17.43
N PHE A 109 -5.90 -8.35 16.47
CA PHE A 109 -7.16 -7.61 16.63
C PHE A 109 -8.32 -8.54 16.99
N ASN A 110 -8.46 -9.67 16.28
CA ASN A 110 -9.51 -10.63 16.55
C ASN A 110 -9.41 -11.20 17.97
N LYS A 111 -8.20 -11.57 18.41
CA LYS A 111 -7.96 -12.06 19.78
C LYS A 111 -8.35 -11.03 20.84
N GLU A 112 -7.92 -9.77 20.66
CA GLU A 112 -8.20 -8.68 21.61
C GLU A 112 -9.69 -8.31 21.69
N ASN A 113 -10.45 -8.57 20.63
CA ASN A 113 -11.89 -8.25 20.55
C ASN A 113 -12.79 -9.48 20.72
N GLY A 114 -12.24 -10.64 21.11
CA GLY A 114 -13.02 -11.87 21.28
C GLY A 114 -13.67 -12.40 19.99
N LEU A 115 -13.11 -12.05 18.83
CA LEU A 115 -13.60 -12.47 17.53
C LEU A 115 -12.92 -13.79 17.09
N PRO A 116 -13.62 -14.64 16.31
CA PRO A 116 -12.99 -15.81 15.69
C PRO A 116 -11.80 -15.40 14.81
N ASN A 117 -10.77 -16.25 14.72
CA ASN A 117 -9.57 -15.97 13.93
C ASN A 117 -9.80 -16.14 12.42
N LYS A 118 -10.66 -15.30 11.85
CA LYS A 118 -11.02 -15.26 10.43
C LYS A 118 -11.10 -13.82 9.95
N ALA A 119 -10.85 -13.62 8.66
CA ALA A 119 -11.10 -12.36 7.98
C ALA A 119 -11.16 -12.54 6.47
N LEU A 120 -11.83 -11.59 5.82
CA LEU A 120 -11.89 -11.47 4.38
C LEU A 120 -11.23 -10.16 3.97
N LEU A 121 -10.21 -10.24 3.12
CA LEU A 121 -9.59 -9.07 2.49
C LEU A 121 -10.16 -8.91 1.07
N LEU A 122 -10.81 -7.79 0.81
CA LEU A 122 -11.27 -7.38 -0.51
C LEU A 122 -10.16 -6.57 -1.17
N ILE A 123 -9.84 -6.92 -2.43
CA ILE A 123 -8.81 -6.27 -3.22
C ILE A 123 -9.35 -6.03 -4.64
N ASP A 124 -8.93 -4.95 -5.30
CA ASP A 124 -9.25 -4.73 -6.71
C ASP A 124 -8.58 -5.78 -7.61
N ASN A 125 -9.09 -5.95 -8.83
CA ASN A 125 -8.57 -6.96 -9.76
C ASN A 125 -7.36 -6.43 -10.56
N ALA A 126 -6.34 -5.93 -9.86
CA ALA A 126 -5.13 -5.43 -10.47
C ALA A 126 -4.16 -6.58 -10.83
N THR A 127 -3.54 -6.51 -12.01
CA THR A 127 -2.55 -7.50 -12.47
C THR A 127 -1.31 -7.62 -11.57
N SER A 128 -1.11 -6.68 -10.66
CA SER A 128 -0.03 -6.71 -9.67
C SER A 128 -0.26 -7.67 -8.52
N HIS A 129 -1.48 -8.19 -8.35
CA HIS A 129 -1.81 -9.07 -7.24
C HIS A 129 -1.60 -10.54 -7.60
N PRO A 130 -1.13 -11.36 -6.65
CA PRO A 130 -0.98 -12.79 -6.87
C PRO A 130 -2.36 -13.46 -6.88
N PRO A 131 -2.53 -14.64 -7.49
CA PRO A 131 -3.81 -15.34 -7.51
C PRO A 131 -4.39 -15.55 -6.11
N ASP A 132 -5.72 -15.52 -5.96
CA ASP A 132 -6.39 -15.70 -4.65
C ASP A 132 -5.95 -16.98 -3.93
N SER A 133 -5.61 -18.02 -4.70
CA SER A 133 -5.16 -19.32 -4.18
C SER A 133 -3.89 -19.27 -3.32
N VAL A 134 -3.09 -18.20 -3.41
CA VAL A 134 -1.88 -18.01 -2.58
C VAL A 134 -2.05 -16.98 -1.47
N LEU A 135 -3.22 -16.33 -1.37
CA LEU A 135 -3.54 -15.35 -0.32
C LEU A 135 -4.49 -15.94 0.72
N VAL A 136 -4.14 -17.12 1.23
CA VAL A 136 -4.93 -17.85 2.24
C VAL A 136 -4.02 -18.30 3.37
N LYS A 137 -4.40 -17.99 4.61
CA LYS A 137 -3.79 -18.51 5.83
C LYS A 137 -4.90 -18.90 6.80
N ASN A 138 -5.18 -20.21 6.87
CA ASN A 138 -6.32 -20.75 7.63
C ASN A 138 -7.63 -20.06 7.17
N ASP A 139 -8.41 -19.50 8.10
CA ASP A 139 -9.67 -18.79 7.82
C ASP A 139 -9.49 -17.29 7.49
N ILE A 140 -8.26 -16.84 7.30
CA ILE A 140 -7.94 -15.49 6.80
C ILE A 140 -7.58 -15.60 5.32
N LYS A 141 -8.38 -14.95 4.45
CA LYS A 141 -8.20 -15.05 3.00
C LYS A 141 -8.45 -13.72 2.29
N ALA A 142 -7.85 -13.56 1.12
CA ALA A 142 -8.18 -12.51 0.18
C ALA A 142 -9.13 -13.00 -0.92
N ILE A 143 -9.95 -12.09 -1.43
CA ILE A 143 -10.74 -12.28 -2.65
C ILE A 143 -10.65 -11.03 -3.53
N PHE A 144 -10.62 -11.25 -4.84
CA PHE A 144 -10.73 -10.17 -5.82
C PHE A 144 -12.17 -9.70 -6.00
N LEU A 145 -12.34 -8.38 -6.09
CA LEU A 145 -13.60 -7.80 -6.57
C LEU A 145 -13.85 -8.19 -8.03
N PRO A 146 -15.12 -8.22 -8.47
CA PRO A 146 -15.46 -8.46 -9.87
C PRO A 146 -14.73 -7.46 -10.80
N PRO A 147 -14.42 -7.87 -12.05
CA PRO A 147 -13.79 -6.97 -13.01
C PRO A 147 -14.58 -5.66 -13.17
N LYS A 148 -13.86 -4.52 -13.24
CA LYS A 148 -14.41 -3.15 -13.41
C LYS A 148 -15.15 -2.56 -12.21
N VAL A 149 -14.94 -3.08 -11.00
CA VAL A 149 -15.37 -2.42 -9.76
C VAL A 149 -14.18 -1.69 -9.16
N THR A 150 -14.26 -0.37 -9.03
CA THR A 150 -13.30 0.41 -8.23
C THR A 150 -13.73 0.34 -6.77
N PRO A 151 -12.90 -0.18 -5.83
CA PRO A 151 -13.22 -0.11 -4.41
C PRO A 151 -13.34 1.36 -4.00
N ILE A 152 -14.43 1.71 -3.30
CA ILE A 152 -14.58 3.04 -2.72
C ILE A 152 -13.87 3.00 -1.36
N LEU A 153 -12.82 3.82 -1.21
CA LEU A 153 -12.19 4.13 0.07
C LEU A 153 -13.07 5.07 0.90
#